data_AF-A0A258FAZ7-F1
#
_entry.id   AF-A0A258FAZ7-F1
#
_cell.length_a   1.000
_cell.length_b   1.000
_cell.length_c   1.000
_cell.angle_alpha   90.00
_cell.angle_beta   90.00
_cell.angle_gamma   90.00
#
_symmetry.space_group_name_H-M   'P 1'
#
loop_
_entity.id
_entity.type
_entity.pdbx_description
1 polymer ?
#
loop_
_entity_poly.entity_id
_entity_poly.type
_entity_poly.pdbx_seq_one_letter_code
_entity_poly.pdbx_strand_id
1 'polypeptide(L)'
;MHRRQLLIAGGSLMALSACASTGAGSASGASAPTAMDLAEEARIARAVLPAATPRAELLQPWTGSYDGLPPFDKVTPAKLREAMLEGIELQRADIAAIANNPEAPTFANTMAALELAGEPLDRASNLYGVMTSNIGGEAYDAVDTELSPILSAASDEITFNAALFQRVKTIADNADAMGLSAQQKRLAERRRDAFIRSGANLDAAGKAELGRINTALSNAFTRFGQKVVADEN
;
A
#
# COMPACT_ATOMS: atom_id res chain seq x y z
N MET A 1 -21.89 -28.46 38.07
CA MET A 1 -23.06 -28.16 37.21
C MET A 1 -22.89 -28.92 35.90
N HIS A 2 -23.65 -30.00 35.73
CA HIS A 2 -23.67 -30.84 34.53
C HIS A 2 -24.57 -30.23 33.45
N ARG A 3 -24.17 -30.35 32.17
CA ARG A 3 -25.04 -30.48 30.98
C ARG A 3 -24.14 -31.01 29.84
N ARG A 4 -24.20 -32.31 29.52
CA ARG A 4 -25.15 -33.06 28.66
C ARG A 4 -24.94 -32.81 27.16
N GLN A 5 -24.52 -33.89 26.51
CA GLN A 5 -24.52 -34.17 25.07
C GLN A 5 -25.94 -34.13 24.47
N LEU A 6 -26.04 -33.83 23.17
CA LEU A 6 -27.01 -34.44 22.26
C LEU A 6 -26.55 -34.31 20.79
N LEU A 7 -26.38 -35.47 20.17
CA LEU A 7 -26.19 -35.75 18.73
C LEU A 7 -27.55 -35.84 18.01
N ILE A 8 -27.50 -35.82 16.67
CA ILE A 8 -28.34 -36.48 15.63
C ILE A 8 -28.45 -35.48 14.45
N ALA A 9 -27.70 -35.62 13.36
CA ALA A 9 -27.79 -36.59 12.25
C ALA A 9 -28.88 -36.25 11.22
N GLY A 10 -28.49 -36.23 9.95
CA GLY A 10 -29.37 -36.08 8.79
C GLY A 10 -28.57 -35.95 7.49
N GLY A 11 -28.13 -37.08 6.94
CA GLY A 11 -27.53 -37.14 5.60
C GLY A 11 -28.59 -37.35 4.51
N SER A 12 -28.22 -37.09 3.25
CA SER A 12 -28.70 -37.80 2.06
C SER A 12 -27.85 -37.47 0.83
N LEU A 13 -27.22 -38.51 0.28
CA LEU A 13 -26.67 -38.59 -1.07
C LEU A 13 -27.81 -38.91 -2.06
N MET A 14 -27.81 -38.33 -3.26
CA MET A 14 -28.44 -38.90 -4.47
C MET A 14 -27.73 -38.33 -5.70
N ALA A 15 -27.11 -39.22 -6.47
CA ALA A 15 -26.50 -38.93 -7.77
C ALA A 15 -27.49 -39.26 -8.90
N LEU A 16 -27.45 -38.48 -9.99
CA LEU A 16 -28.08 -38.82 -11.27
C LEU A 16 -27.22 -38.29 -12.42
N SER A 17 -26.63 -39.21 -13.18
CA SER A 17 -26.01 -38.97 -14.49
C SER A 17 -27.07 -38.86 -15.59
N ALA A 18 -26.84 -37.98 -16.58
CA ALA A 18 -27.44 -38.10 -17.90
C ALA A 18 -26.45 -37.59 -18.97
N CYS A 19 -26.09 -38.47 -19.90
CA CYS A 19 -25.41 -38.15 -21.15
C CYS A 19 -26.44 -38.03 -22.27
N ALA A 20 -26.32 -37.02 -23.15
CA ALA A 20 -26.65 -37.14 -24.58
C ALA A 20 -26.10 -35.96 -25.38
N SER A 21 -25.52 -36.30 -26.54
CA SER A 21 -24.85 -35.47 -27.54
C SER A 21 -25.81 -34.85 -28.57
N THR A 22 -25.46 -33.67 -29.11
CA THR A 22 -25.36 -33.32 -30.56
C THR A 22 -25.25 -31.80 -30.74
N GLY A 23 -24.32 -31.36 -31.58
CA GLY A 23 -23.89 -29.96 -31.68
C GLY A 23 -24.58 -29.11 -32.74
N ALA A 24 -24.31 -27.80 -32.68
CA ALA A 24 -24.09 -26.87 -33.80
C ALA A 24 -24.09 -25.43 -33.24
N GLY A 25 -23.21 -24.57 -33.75
CA GLY A 25 -23.44 -23.12 -33.72
C GLY A 25 -22.37 -22.32 -32.99
N SER A 26 -21.37 -21.92 -33.76
CA SER A 26 -20.36 -20.90 -33.48
C SER A 26 -20.94 -19.65 -32.81
N ALA A 27 -20.47 -19.37 -31.61
CA ALA A 27 -20.22 -18.00 -31.18
C ALA A 27 -18.85 -18.03 -30.51
N SER A 28 -17.82 -17.76 -31.31
CA SER A 28 -16.54 -17.28 -30.81
C SER A 28 -16.83 -16.01 -30.03
N GLY A 29 -17.11 -16.17 -28.73
CA GLY A 29 -17.04 -15.08 -27.78
C GLY A 29 -15.64 -14.52 -27.94
N ALA A 30 -15.55 -13.31 -28.51
CA ALA A 30 -14.31 -12.58 -28.57
C ALA A 30 -13.77 -12.53 -27.14
N SER A 31 -12.72 -13.31 -26.88
CA SER A 31 -11.94 -13.19 -25.67
C SER A 31 -11.45 -11.75 -25.66
N ALA A 32 -11.98 -10.96 -24.72
CA ALA A 32 -11.38 -9.69 -24.34
C ALA A 32 -9.86 -9.91 -24.19
N PRO A 33 -9.01 -8.95 -24.61
CA PRO A 33 -7.58 -9.11 -24.46
C PRO A 33 -7.31 -9.47 -23.00
N THR A 34 -6.84 -10.70 -22.77
CA THR A 34 -6.59 -11.18 -21.42
C THR A 34 -5.46 -10.32 -20.88
N ALA A 35 -5.77 -9.54 -19.84
CA ALA A 35 -4.77 -8.90 -19.00
C ALA A 35 -3.66 -9.91 -18.72
N MET A 36 -2.42 -9.41 -18.68
CA MET A 36 -1.26 -10.22 -18.36
C MET A 36 -1.51 -11.01 -17.06
N ASP A 37 -1.00 -12.24 -16.98
CA ASP A 37 -1.10 -13.03 -15.76
C ASP A 37 -0.55 -12.21 -14.57
N LEU A 38 -1.30 -12.17 -13.45
CA LEU A 38 -0.94 -11.39 -12.27
C LEU A 38 0.46 -11.74 -11.75
N ALA A 39 0.86 -13.00 -11.88
CA ALA A 39 2.20 -13.43 -11.49
C ALA A 39 3.30 -12.78 -12.34
N GLU A 40 3.05 -12.62 -13.64
CA GLU A 40 3.97 -11.97 -14.56
C GLU A 40 4.00 -10.45 -14.34
N GLU A 41 2.84 -9.83 -14.10
CA GLU A 41 2.76 -8.41 -13.72
C GLU A 41 3.54 -8.13 -12.44
N ALA A 42 3.37 -8.98 -11.42
CA ALA A 42 4.11 -8.89 -10.15
C ALA A 42 5.62 -9.10 -10.36
N ARG A 43 6.02 -10.02 -11.24
CA ARG A 43 7.43 -10.26 -11.57
C ARG A 43 8.06 -9.01 -12.22
N ILE A 44 7.38 -8.41 -13.19
CA ILE A 44 7.86 -7.18 -13.84
C ILE A 44 7.90 -6.03 -12.84
N ALA A 45 6.85 -5.85 -12.03
CA ALA A 45 6.78 -4.84 -10.99
C ALA A 45 7.96 -4.93 -10.01
N ARG A 46 8.22 -6.14 -9.49
CA ARG A 46 9.34 -6.41 -8.57
C ARG A 46 10.70 -6.17 -9.22
N ALA A 47 10.83 -6.40 -10.53
CA ALA A 47 12.07 -6.17 -11.27
C ALA A 47 12.41 -4.68 -11.45
N VAL A 48 11.43 -3.78 -11.33
CA VAL A 48 11.66 -2.32 -11.32
C VAL A 48 12.25 -1.86 -9.99
N LEU A 49 11.83 -2.49 -8.89
CA LEU A 49 12.22 -2.06 -7.54
C LEU A 49 13.65 -2.51 -7.20
N PRO A 50 14.44 -1.67 -6.51
CA PRO A 50 15.74 -2.07 -6.01
C PRO A 50 15.64 -3.27 -5.07
N ALA A 51 16.54 -4.23 -5.22
CA ALA A 51 16.71 -5.32 -4.25
C ALA A 51 17.47 -4.81 -3.02
N ALA A 52 16.81 -3.98 -2.21
CA ALA A 52 17.36 -3.46 -0.97
C ALA A 52 16.95 -4.36 0.22
N THR A 53 17.94 -4.87 0.94
CA THR A 53 17.69 -5.60 2.19
C THR A 53 17.62 -4.60 3.35
N PRO A 54 16.46 -4.43 4.00
CA PRO A 54 16.37 -3.54 5.16
C PRO A 54 17.29 -4.03 6.28
N ARG A 55 17.88 -3.10 7.05
CA ARG A 55 18.77 -3.44 8.18
C ARG A 55 18.02 -3.48 9.51
N ALA A 56 17.09 -2.56 9.73
CA ALA A 56 16.32 -2.49 10.95
C ALA A 56 15.47 -3.76 11.14
N GLU A 57 15.43 -4.25 12.38
CA GLU A 57 14.72 -5.49 12.73
C GLU A 57 13.22 -5.39 12.42
N LEU A 58 12.60 -4.23 12.66
CA LEU A 58 11.16 -4.04 12.47
C LEU A 58 10.75 -3.84 11.00
N LEU A 59 11.72 -3.78 10.08
CA LEU A 59 11.50 -3.74 8.64
C LEU A 59 11.56 -5.13 7.99
N GLN A 60 11.99 -6.16 8.72
CA GLN A 60 12.06 -7.52 8.18
C GLN A 60 10.64 -8.07 7.89
N PRO A 61 10.49 -8.92 6.87
CA PRO A 61 9.23 -9.65 6.64
C PRO A 61 8.78 -10.38 7.90
N TRP A 62 7.48 -10.34 8.17
CA TRP A 62 6.90 -11.07 9.29
C TRP A 62 6.90 -12.57 9.00
N THR A 63 6.91 -13.37 10.06
CA THR A 63 6.91 -14.83 9.97
C THR A 63 5.73 -15.41 10.72
N GLY A 64 5.26 -16.60 10.31
CA GLY A 64 4.10 -17.27 10.91
C GLY A 64 2.94 -17.45 9.93
N SER A 65 1.77 -17.83 10.47
CA SER A 65 0.55 -18.03 9.69
C SER A 65 0.00 -16.71 9.11
N TYR A 66 -0.81 -16.80 8.04
CA TYR A 66 -1.50 -15.66 7.41
C TYR A 66 -0.53 -14.55 6.95
N ASP A 67 0.57 -14.94 6.31
CA ASP A 67 1.64 -14.03 5.84
C ASP A 67 2.41 -13.30 6.96
N GLY A 68 2.26 -13.77 8.20
CA GLY A 68 3.11 -13.43 9.34
C GLY A 68 2.45 -12.54 10.39
N LEU A 69 2.92 -12.67 11.63
CA LEU A 69 2.45 -11.87 12.76
C LEU A 69 3.43 -10.70 13.03
N PRO A 70 2.95 -9.46 13.27
CA PRO A 70 3.84 -8.37 13.65
C PRO A 70 4.57 -8.68 14.97
N PRO A 71 5.88 -8.41 15.07
CA PRO A 71 6.70 -8.75 16.23
C PRO A 71 6.53 -7.73 17.37
N PHE A 72 5.31 -7.58 17.91
CA PHE A 72 4.98 -6.58 18.93
C PHE A 72 5.86 -6.68 20.18
N ASP A 73 6.32 -7.88 20.54
CA ASP A 73 7.23 -8.16 21.66
C ASP A 73 8.62 -7.53 21.50
N LYS A 74 9.00 -7.16 20.27
CA LYS A 74 10.31 -6.61 19.94
C LYS A 74 10.30 -5.10 19.77
N VAL A 75 9.13 -4.47 19.78
CA VAL A 75 8.99 -3.04 19.50
C VAL A 75 9.43 -2.22 20.70
N THR A 76 10.40 -1.32 20.45
CA THR A 76 10.79 -0.27 21.38
C THR A 76 10.75 1.07 20.65
N PRO A 77 10.60 2.22 21.36
CA PRO A 77 10.57 3.53 20.72
C PRO A 77 11.79 3.79 19.82
N ALA A 78 12.99 3.40 20.28
CA ALA A 78 14.23 3.58 19.52
C ALA A 78 14.27 2.73 18.24
N LYS A 79 13.92 1.45 18.32
CA LYS A 79 13.87 0.56 17.15
C LYS A 79 12.81 1.00 16.15
N LEU A 80 11.67 1.48 16.65
CA LEU A 80 10.58 1.98 15.82
C LEU A 80 11.01 3.24 15.07
N ARG A 81 11.63 4.20 15.76
CA ARG A 81 12.20 5.40 15.14
C ARG A 81 13.21 5.07 14.05
N GLU A 82 14.17 4.17 14.34
CA GLU A 82 15.17 3.73 13.36
C GLU A 82 14.52 3.08 12.13
N ALA A 83 13.57 2.17 12.34
CA ALA A 83 12.86 1.49 11.27
C ALA A 83 12.06 2.46 10.40
N MET A 84 11.35 3.42 10.97
CA MET A 84 10.59 4.40 10.20
C MET A 84 11.50 5.26 9.33
N LEU A 85 12.63 5.73 9.87
CA LEU A 85 13.59 6.54 9.09
C LEU A 85 14.25 5.74 7.96
N GLU A 86 14.70 4.51 8.23
CA GLU A 86 15.25 3.66 7.17
C GLU A 86 14.18 3.27 6.13
N GLY A 87 12.95 2.98 6.57
CA GLY A 87 11.84 2.66 5.69
C GLY A 87 11.51 3.79 4.71
N ILE A 88 11.56 5.04 5.15
CA ILE A 88 11.41 6.21 4.27
C ILE A 88 12.49 6.23 3.19
N GLU A 89 13.75 5.99 3.54
CA GLU A 89 14.85 5.94 2.56
C GLU A 89 14.66 4.81 1.52
N LEU A 90 14.22 3.64 1.97
CA LEU A 90 13.92 2.51 1.08
C LEU A 90 12.77 2.86 0.13
N GLN A 91 11.69 3.46 0.64
CA GLN A 91 10.58 3.90 -0.22
C GLN A 91 11.00 4.99 -1.20
N ARG A 92 11.86 5.94 -0.79
CA ARG A 92 12.45 6.94 -1.70
C ARG A 92 13.20 6.28 -2.86
N ALA A 93 13.96 5.22 -2.58
CA ALA A 93 14.68 4.46 -3.60
C ALA A 93 13.71 3.74 -4.56
N ASP A 94 12.66 3.09 -4.04
CA ASP A 94 11.62 2.45 -4.85
C ASP A 94 10.95 3.45 -5.79
N ILE A 95 10.53 4.59 -5.24
CA ILE A 95 9.86 5.65 -5.99
C ILE A 95 10.78 6.25 -7.06
N ALA A 96 12.06 6.47 -6.74
CA ALA A 96 13.04 6.93 -7.71
C ALA A 96 13.24 5.94 -8.85
N ALA A 97 13.25 4.63 -8.57
CA ALA A 97 13.37 3.60 -9.60
C ALA A 97 12.17 3.59 -10.55
N ILE A 98 10.94 3.69 -10.01
CA ILE A 98 9.72 3.77 -10.83
C ILE A 98 9.71 5.06 -11.66
N ALA A 99 9.97 6.20 -11.03
CA ALA A 99 9.90 7.52 -11.68
C ALA A 99 10.91 7.64 -12.83
N ASN A 100 12.10 7.05 -12.67
CA ASN A 100 13.20 7.15 -13.62
C ASN A 100 13.34 5.91 -14.53
N ASN A 101 12.38 4.98 -14.52
CA ASN A 101 12.43 3.82 -15.40
C ASN A 101 12.44 4.28 -16.88
N PRO A 102 13.47 3.93 -17.68
CA PRO A 102 13.62 4.41 -19.06
C PRO A 102 12.60 3.81 -20.02
N GLU A 103 11.97 2.70 -19.65
CA GLU A 103 10.90 2.10 -20.45
C GLU A 103 9.62 2.94 -20.39
N ALA A 104 8.85 2.89 -21.48
CA ALA A 104 7.52 3.48 -21.53
C ALA A 104 6.65 2.98 -20.37
N PRO A 105 5.81 3.85 -19.78
CA PRO A 105 5.00 3.48 -18.63
C PRO A 105 3.97 2.40 -19.01
N THR A 106 4.00 1.29 -18.29
CA THR A 106 3.03 0.21 -18.35
C THR A 106 2.38 0.04 -16.98
N PHE A 107 1.23 -0.65 -16.93
CA PHE A 107 0.60 -0.94 -15.65
C PHE A 107 1.55 -1.68 -14.70
N ALA A 108 2.28 -2.69 -15.19
CA ALA A 108 3.20 -3.48 -14.38
C ALA A 108 4.40 -2.65 -13.86
N ASN A 109 5.09 -1.91 -14.74
CA ASN A 109 6.32 -1.20 -14.38
C ASN A 109 6.10 0.11 -13.62
N THR A 110 4.84 0.54 -13.46
CA THR A 110 4.49 1.79 -12.77
C THR A 110 3.42 1.59 -11.72
N MET A 111 2.21 1.13 -12.07
CA MET A 111 1.12 1.00 -11.11
C MET A 111 1.35 -0.16 -10.15
N ALA A 112 1.58 -1.37 -10.66
CA ALA A 112 1.85 -2.52 -9.82
C ALA A 112 3.16 -2.36 -9.03
N ALA A 113 4.20 -1.80 -9.65
CA ALA A 113 5.44 -1.45 -8.93
C ALA A 113 5.19 -0.46 -7.79
N LEU A 114 4.33 0.54 -8.00
CA LEU A 114 3.96 1.52 -6.98
C LEU A 114 3.11 0.94 -5.83
N GLU A 115 2.31 -0.09 -6.09
CA GLU A 115 1.59 -0.84 -5.04
C GLU A 115 2.51 -1.77 -4.22
N LEU A 116 3.69 -2.12 -4.76
CA LEU A 116 4.71 -2.90 -4.04
C LEU A 116 5.78 -2.03 -3.36
N ALA A 117 5.89 -0.76 -3.75
CA ALA A 117 6.90 0.16 -3.24
C ALA A 117 6.66 0.52 -1.76
N GLY A 118 7.72 0.54 -0.97
CA GLY A 118 7.65 0.89 0.45
C GLY A 118 7.17 -0.23 1.37
N GLU A 119 7.08 -1.48 0.89
CA GLU A 119 6.68 -2.65 1.70
C GLU A 119 7.40 -2.74 3.07
N PRO A 120 8.71 -2.42 3.20
CA PRO A 120 9.37 -2.34 4.51
C PRO A 120 8.78 -1.24 5.41
N LEU A 121 8.58 -0.04 4.89
CA LEU A 121 8.00 1.08 5.64
C LEU A 121 6.57 0.78 6.08
N ASP A 122 5.78 0.09 5.27
CA ASP A 122 4.41 -0.31 5.62
C ASP A 122 4.39 -1.21 6.87
N ARG A 123 5.34 -2.16 6.98
CA ARG A 123 5.47 -3.00 8.19
C ARG A 123 5.76 -2.16 9.43
N ALA A 124 6.72 -1.23 9.36
CA ALA A 124 7.03 -0.36 10.48
C ALA A 124 5.89 0.61 10.79
N SER A 125 5.17 1.11 9.78
CA SER A 125 4.04 2.03 9.93
C SER A 125 2.84 1.37 10.63
N ASN A 126 2.59 0.10 10.33
CA ASN A 126 1.58 -0.69 11.04
C ASN A 126 1.89 -0.83 12.53
N LEU A 127 3.17 -1.11 12.87
CA LEU A 127 3.61 -1.14 14.26
C LEU A 127 3.49 0.25 14.89
N TYR A 128 3.96 1.29 14.19
CA TYR A 128 3.93 2.67 14.65
C TYR A 128 2.52 3.11 15.04
N GLY A 129 1.53 2.91 14.15
CA GLY A 129 0.15 3.30 14.42
C GLY A 129 -0.43 2.62 15.67
N VAL A 130 -0.14 1.33 15.90
CA VAL A 130 -0.58 0.61 17.11
C VAL A 130 0.15 1.14 18.35
N MET A 131 1.47 1.35 18.28
CA MET A 131 2.23 1.81 19.43
C MET A 131 1.85 3.22 19.86
N THR A 132 1.56 4.13 18.92
CA THR A 132 1.18 5.51 19.24
C THR A 132 -0.30 5.67 19.59
N SER A 133 -1.19 4.83 19.03
CA SER A 133 -2.65 4.96 19.25
C SER A 133 -3.18 4.12 20.41
N ASN A 134 -2.56 2.98 20.74
CA ASN A 134 -3.11 2.02 21.69
C ASN A 134 -2.24 1.83 22.93
N ILE A 135 -0.93 1.70 22.75
CA ILE A 135 0.02 1.48 23.86
C ILE A 135 0.41 2.82 24.48
N GLY A 136 0.79 3.79 23.63
CA GLY A 136 1.06 5.18 24.00
C GLY A 136 2.19 5.34 25.02
N GLY A 137 2.15 6.48 25.72
CA GLY A 137 3.10 6.84 26.76
C GLY A 137 4.21 7.76 26.25
N GLU A 138 4.84 8.48 27.18
CA GLU A 138 5.74 9.60 26.89
C GLU A 138 6.83 9.27 25.87
N ALA A 139 7.39 8.06 25.90
CA ALA A 139 8.42 7.64 24.96
C ALA A 139 7.90 7.43 23.53
N TYR A 140 6.66 6.94 23.36
CA TYR A 140 6.04 6.80 22.04
C TYR A 140 5.46 8.13 21.55
N ASP A 141 4.98 8.98 22.45
CA ASP A 141 4.55 10.35 22.11
C ASP A 141 5.72 11.20 21.59
N ALA A 142 6.91 11.03 22.18
CA ALA A 142 8.13 11.68 21.69
C ALA A 142 8.49 11.22 20.27
N VAL A 143 8.39 9.92 20.00
CA VAL A 143 8.60 9.37 18.65
C VAL A 143 7.54 9.89 17.67
N ASP A 144 6.27 9.95 18.07
CA ASP A 144 5.18 10.45 17.23
C ASP A 144 5.37 11.93 16.86
N THR A 145 5.77 12.74 17.85
CA THR A 145 6.05 14.17 17.69
C THR A 145 7.20 14.40 16.72
N GLU A 146 8.25 13.58 16.80
CA GLU A 146 9.40 13.67 15.91
C GLU A 146 9.05 13.23 14.47
N LEU A 147 8.40 12.07 14.34
CA LEU A 147 8.22 11.42 13.04
C LEU A 147 7.05 11.97 12.24
N SER A 148 5.99 12.46 12.88
CA SER A 148 4.80 12.98 12.19
C SER A 148 5.10 14.02 11.08
N PRO A 149 5.89 15.08 11.31
CA PRO A 149 6.25 16.02 10.25
C PRO A 149 7.18 15.39 9.20
N ILE A 150 8.07 14.46 9.58
CA ILE A 150 8.98 13.78 8.66
C ILE A 150 8.20 12.88 7.69
N LEU A 151 7.22 12.12 8.20
CA LEU A 151 6.35 11.26 7.39
C LEU A 151 5.47 12.07 6.45
N SER A 152 4.97 13.22 6.91
CA SER A 152 4.24 14.15 6.05
C SER A 152 5.10 14.63 4.89
N ALA A 153 6.35 15.05 5.15
CA ALA A 153 7.27 15.50 4.12
C ALA A 153 7.62 14.37 3.13
N ALA A 154 7.86 13.14 3.63
CA ALA A 154 8.11 11.99 2.77
C ALA A 154 6.91 11.67 1.85
N SER A 155 5.67 11.80 2.34
CA SER A 155 4.46 11.63 1.53
C SER A 155 4.33 12.72 0.45
N ASP A 156 4.66 13.96 0.80
CA ASP A 156 4.66 15.09 -0.13
C ASP A 156 5.70 14.90 -1.24
N GLU A 157 6.90 14.39 -0.93
CA GLU A 157 7.94 14.09 -1.93
C GLU A 157 7.45 13.13 -3.02
N ILE A 158 6.69 12.09 -2.64
CA ILE A 158 6.10 11.13 -3.59
C ILE A 158 5.05 11.82 -4.45
N THR A 159 4.14 12.54 -3.83
CA THR A 159 3.02 13.22 -4.51
C THR A 159 3.53 14.30 -5.47
N PHE A 160 4.53 15.06 -5.05
CA PHE A 160 5.06 16.20 -5.80
C PHE A 160 6.08 15.80 -6.87
N ASN A 161 6.53 14.54 -6.88
CA ASN A 161 7.39 13.98 -7.91
C ASN A 161 6.70 14.02 -9.29
N ALA A 162 7.10 15.00 -10.11
CA ALA A 162 6.50 15.22 -11.42
C ALA A 162 6.71 14.04 -12.37
N ALA A 163 7.88 13.40 -12.35
CA ALA A 163 8.17 12.27 -13.23
C ALA A 163 7.27 11.07 -12.91
N LEU A 164 7.13 10.73 -11.62
CA LEU A 164 6.20 9.70 -11.17
C LEU A 164 4.76 10.01 -11.58
N PHE A 165 4.30 11.23 -11.28
CA PHE A 165 2.92 11.62 -11.59
C PHE A 165 2.62 11.53 -13.09
N GLN A 166 3.55 11.94 -13.96
CA GLN A 166 3.35 11.82 -15.41
C GLN A 166 3.22 10.37 -15.87
N ARG A 167 3.99 9.43 -15.30
CA ARG A 167 3.83 8.00 -15.59
C ARG A 167 2.45 7.50 -15.16
N VAL A 168 2.04 7.81 -13.92
CA VAL A 168 0.73 7.45 -13.38
C VAL A 168 -0.41 8.00 -14.24
N LYS A 169 -0.33 9.29 -14.59
CA LYS A 169 -1.32 9.97 -15.43
C LYS A 169 -1.40 9.37 -16.83
N THR A 170 -0.26 9.07 -17.45
CA THR A 170 -0.22 8.45 -18.79
C THR A 170 -0.98 7.13 -18.83
N ILE A 171 -0.80 6.27 -17.82
CA ILE A 171 -1.50 4.98 -17.75
C ILE A 171 -3.00 5.18 -17.53
N ALA A 172 -3.38 6.05 -16.58
CA ALA A 172 -4.78 6.30 -16.27
C ALA A 172 -5.55 6.90 -17.45
N ASP A 173 -4.94 7.83 -18.19
CA ASP A 173 -5.58 8.50 -19.32
C ASP A 173 -5.67 7.62 -20.58
N ASN A 174 -4.82 6.60 -20.70
CA ASN A 174 -4.77 5.70 -21.85
C ASN A 174 -5.22 4.27 -21.49
N ALA A 175 -5.88 4.07 -20.34
CA ALA A 175 -6.22 2.75 -19.81
C ALA A 175 -6.98 1.85 -20.81
N ASP A 176 -7.94 2.43 -21.56
CA ASP A 176 -8.71 1.68 -22.56
C ASP A 176 -7.84 1.28 -23.77
N ALA A 177 -6.99 2.19 -24.26
CA ALA A 177 -6.08 1.93 -25.37
C ALA A 177 -4.98 0.92 -25.00
N MET A 178 -4.60 0.88 -23.72
CA MET A 178 -3.65 -0.09 -23.17
C MET A 178 -4.28 -1.47 -22.87
N GLY A 179 -5.59 -1.63 -23.07
CA GLY A 179 -6.30 -2.89 -22.83
C GLY A 179 -6.32 -3.30 -21.36
N LEU A 180 -6.31 -2.35 -20.42
CA LEU A 180 -6.34 -2.65 -18.99
C LEU A 180 -7.67 -3.31 -18.60
N SER A 181 -7.62 -4.26 -17.67
CA SER A 181 -8.83 -4.80 -17.05
C SER A 181 -9.59 -3.73 -16.25
N ALA A 182 -10.85 -4.00 -15.92
CA ALA A 182 -11.68 -3.08 -15.15
C ALA A 182 -11.06 -2.70 -13.78
N GLN A 183 -10.46 -3.68 -13.09
CA GLN A 183 -9.77 -3.47 -11.82
C GLN A 183 -8.53 -2.60 -11.98
N GLN A 184 -7.71 -2.88 -13.00
CA GLN A 184 -6.49 -2.11 -13.28
C GLN A 184 -6.81 -0.66 -13.67
N LYS A 185 -7.82 -0.46 -14.52
CA LYS A 185 -8.34 0.86 -14.87
C LYS A 185 -8.80 1.62 -13.63
N ARG A 186 -9.60 0.97 -12.78
CA ARG A 186 -10.08 1.59 -11.54
C ARG A 186 -8.94 1.99 -10.61
N LEU A 187 -7.92 1.14 -10.46
CA LEU A 187 -6.74 1.46 -9.66
C LEU A 187 -6.00 2.67 -10.25
N ALA A 188 -5.74 2.66 -11.56
CA ALA A 188 -5.04 3.74 -12.24
C ALA A 188 -5.76 5.09 -12.09
N GLU A 189 -7.07 5.12 -12.28
CA GLU A 189 -7.91 6.30 -12.06
C GLU A 189 -7.81 6.80 -10.61
N ARG A 190 -8.01 5.90 -9.63
CA ARG A 190 -7.95 6.26 -8.21
C ARG A 190 -6.58 6.81 -7.83
N ARG A 191 -5.50 6.24 -8.36
CA ARG A 191 -4.13 6.69 -8.09
C ARG A 191 -3.90 8.07 -8.68
N ARG A 192 -4.23 8.29 -9.96
CA ARG A 192 -4.12 9.62 -10.59
C ARG A 192 -4.92 10.67 -9.83
N ASP A 193 -6.17 10.38 -9.50
CA ASP A 193 -7.07 11.34 -8.84
C ASP A 193 -6.60 11.65 -7.41
N ALA A 194 -6.04 10.67 -6.70
CA ALA A 194 -5.40 10.89 -5.40
C ALA A 194 -4.19 11.84 -5.52
N PHE A 195 -3.30 11.63 -6.48
CA PHE A 195 -2.18 12.55 -6.75
C PHE A 195 -2.67 13.98 -7.02
N ILE A 196 -3.69 14.14 -7.86
CA ILE A 196 -4.26 15.46 -8.18
C ILE A 196 -4.84 16.12 -6.94
N ARG A 197 -5.65 15.39 -6.14
CA ARG A 197 -6.24 15.90 -4.89
C ARG A 197 -5.18 16.28 -3.86
N SER A 198 -4.05 15.59 -3.85
CA SER A 198 -2.90 15.87 -2.98
C SER A 198 -1.95 16.93 -3.57
N GLY A 199 -2.30 17.57 -4.69
CA GLY A 199 -1.58 18.75 -5.20
C GLY A 199 -0.50 18.46 -6.26
N ALA A 200 -0.47 17.28 -6.88
CA ALA A 200 0.53 16.96 -7.91
C ALA A 200 0.54 17.94 -9.10
N ASN A 201 -0.63 18.52 -9.43
CA ASN A 201 -0.83 19.51 -10.50
C ASN A 201 -0.51 20.96 -10.10
N LEU A 202 -0.18 21.23 -8.83
CA LEU A 202 0.21 22.57 -8.40
C LEU A 202 1.57 22.95 -9.00
N ASP A 203 1.78 24.26 -9.17
CA ASP A 203 3.10 24.80 -9.50
C ASP A 203 4.03 24.73 -8.28
N ALA A 204 5.27 25.20 -8.44
CA ALA A 204 6.27 25.15 -7.38
C ALA A 204 5.84 25.92 -6.12
N ALA A 205 5.17 27.07 -6.30
CA ALA A 205 4.69 27.88 -5.18
C ALA A 205 3.53 27.20 -4.44
N GLY A 206 2.58 26.64 -5.18
CA GLY A 206 1.45 25.89 -4.61
C GLY A 206 1.90 24.63 -3.88
N LYS A 207 2.87 23.89 -4.42
CA LYS A 207 3.46 22.71 -3.74
C LYS A 207 4.18 23.10 -2.45
N ALA A 208 4.94 24.19 -2.47
CA ALA A 208 5.62 24.68 -1.27
C ALA A 208 4.63 25.09 -0.17
N GLU A 209 3.55 25.80 -0.53
CA GLU A 209 2.53 26.19 0.44
C GLU A 209 1.73 24.98 0.96
N LEU A 210 1.37 24.04 0.09
CA LEU A 210 0.67 22.83 0.50
C LEU A 210 1.54 21.97 1.45
N GLY A 211 2.83 21.80 1.16
CA GLY A 211 3.74 21.07 2.05
C GLY A 211 3.91 21.74 3.42
N ARG A 212 3.94 23.08 3.45
CA ARG A 212 3.93 23.86 4.71
C ARG A 212 2.65 23.59 5.51
N ILE A 213 1.49 23.58 4.84
CA ILE A 213 0.19 23.29 5.46
C ILE A 213 0.16 21.85 5.99
N ASN A 214 0.58 20.86 5.21
CA ASN A 214 0.59 19.46 5.60
C ASN A 214 1.46 19.24 6.85
N THR A 215 2.65 19.85 6.90
CA THR A 215 3.53 19.82 8.07
C THR A 215 2.90 20.50 9.29
N ALA A 216 2.21 21.63 9.12
CA ALA A 216 1.53 22.30 10.22
C ALA A 216 0.37 21.47 10.77
N LEU A 217 -0.40 20.82 9.89
CA LEU A 217 -1.52 19.96 10.24
C LEU A 217 -1.06 18.69 10.96
N SER A 218 -0.03 18.00 10.47
CA SER A 218 0.49 16.79 11.14
C SER A 218 0.90 17.09 12.58
N ASN A 219 1.68 18.14 12.77
CA ASN A 219 2.07 18.63 14.09
C ASN A 219 0.86 19.02 14.97
N ALA A 220 -0.18 19.62 14.39
CA ALA A 220 -1.38 20.02 15.14
C ALA A 220 -2.21 18.80 15.58
N PHE A 221 -2.37 17.80 14.71
CA PHE A 221 -3.09 16.56 15.03
C PHE A 221 -2.38 15.76 16.11
N THR A 222 -1.05 15.58 16.01
CA THR A 222 -0.25 14.92 17.05
C THR A 222 -0.42 15.58 18.42
N ARG A 223 -0.24 16.90 18.48
CA ARG A 223 -0.44 17.65 19.74
C ARG A 223 -1.86 17.57 20.27
N PHE A 224 -2.87 17.58 19.40
CA PHE A 224 -4.25 17.45 19.82
C PHE A 224 -4.52 16.06 20.43
N GLY A 225 -4.11 14.99 19.75
CA GLY A 225 -4.28 13.62 20.23
C GLY A 225 -3.64 13.41 21.61
N GLN A 226 -2.39 13.84 21.77
CA GLN A 226 -1.68 13.77 23.05
C GLN A 226 -2.37 14.57 24.16
N LYS A 227 -2.89 15.77 23.85
CA LYS A 227 -3.62 16.58 24.83
C LYS A 227 -4.93 15.95 25.27
N VAL A 228 -5.67 15.30 24.37
CA VAL A 228 -6.90 14.57 24.72
C VAL A 228 -6.57 13.43 25.67
N VAL A 229 -5.55 12.62 25.36
CA VAL A 229 -5.12 11.53 26.24
C VAL A 229 -4.66 12.04 27.62
N ALA A 230 -3.98 13.18 27.66
CA ALA A 230 -3.52 13.78 28.92
C ALA A 230 -4.65 14.39 29.77
N ASP A 231 -5.76 14.81 29.16
CA ASP A 231 -6.93 15.33 29.87
C ASP A 231 -7.77 14.20 30.51
N GLU A 232 -7.76 13.01 29.90
CA GLU A 232 -8.54 11.84 30.33
C GLU A 232 -7.83 10.97 31.41
N ASN A 233 -6.55 11.21 31.68
CA ASN A 233 -5.73 10.45 32.67
C ASN A 233 -5.44 11.25 33.93
#